data_AF-A0A6J7TLE2-F1
#
_entry.id   AF-A0A6J7TLE2-F1
#
_cell.length_a   1.000
_cell.length_b   1.000
_cell.length_c   1.000
_cell.angle_alpha   90.00
_cell.angle_beta   90.00
_cell.angle_gamma   90.00
#
_symmetry.space_group_name_H-M   'P 1'
#
loop_
_entity.id
_entity.type
_entity.pdbx_description
1 polymer ?
#
loop_
_entity_poly.entity_id
_entity_poly.type
_entity_poly.pdbx_seq_one_letter_code
_entity_poly.pdbx_strand_id
1 'polypeptide(L)'
;MKQSPSAFARSTQIDEGKQIFLKGCSTCHGLNLEGSAIAPSLIGVGAASVDFQVGTGRMPVADMSTQISRKDPVYNEEEVAALAAYVASLAPGPAIPTDAQLNYERDGSTAEGGELFRNNCAMCHNFAGQGGALTQGKYAPTLMGVEPKHIYEALVTGPQSMPVFSDKTLTPEEKLSVIKWIKAAEAEPNLGGATMGRVGPVTEGLLVWILGLGILIAVAVWLTTRAR
;
A
#
# COMPACT_ATOMS: atom_id res chain seq x y z
N MET A 1 7.10 -24.10 17.13
CA MET A 1 5.93 -24.92 16.72
C MET A 1 4.67 -24.12 17.00
N LYS A 2 4.18 -23.30 16.06
CA LYS A 2 2.82 -22.71 16.18
C LYS A 2 1.83 -23.78 15.70
N GLN A 3 0.91 -24.17 16.57
CA GLN A 3 -0.12 -25.17 16.31
C GLN A 3 -1.04 -24.67 15.19
N SER A 4 -1.32 -25.51 14.19
CA SER A 4 -2.46 -25.29 13.29
C SER A 4 -3.73 -25.20 14.14
N PRO A 5 -4.61 -24.20 13.93
CA PRO A 5 -5.87 -24.14 14.65
C PRO A 5 -6.64 -25.44 14.41
N SER A 6 -7.28 -25.95 15.46
CA SER A 6 -8.15 -27.13 15.32
C SER A 6 -9.24 -26.84 14.30
N ALA A 7 -9.75 -27.88 13.62
CA ALA A 7 -10.84 -27.71 12.65
C ALA A 7 -12.04 -26.96 13.24
N PHE A 8 -12.30 -27.15 14.55
CA PHE A 8 -13.32 -26.44 15.31
C PHE A 8 -13.03 -24.94 15.46
N ALA A 9 -11.79 -24.57 15.79
CA ALA A 9 -11.39 -23.15 15.87
C ALA A 9 -11.49 -22.45 14.51
N ARG A 10 -11.17 -23.17 13.42
CA ARG A 10 -11.32 -22.65 12.05
C ARG A 10 -12.78 -22.47 11.65
N SER A 11 -13.67 -23.41 12.02
CA SER A 11 -15.11 -23.25 11.75
C SER A 11 -15.70 -22.07 12.53
N THR A 12 -15.35 -21.90 13.80
CA THR A 12 -15.82 -20.76 14.62
C THR A 12 -15.40 -19.43 14.00
N GLN A 13 -14.13 -19.30 13.58
CA GLN A 13 -13.63 -18.09 12.92
C GLN A 13 -14.36 -17.78 11.59
N ILE A 14 -14.67 -18.80 10.79
CA ILE A 14 -15.43 -18.64 9.54
C ILE A 14 -16.86 -18.16 9.84
N ASP A 15 -17.50 -18.73 10.87
CA ASP A 15 -18.86 -18.34 11.26
C ASP A 15 -18.91 -16.90 11.79
N GLU A 16 -17.93 -16.49 12.59
CA GLU A 16 -17.75 -15.10 13.03
C GLU A 16 -17.57 -14.15 11.85
N GLY A 17 -16.66 -14.50 10.92
CA GLY A 17 -16.43 -13.73 9.70
C GLY A 17 -17.69 -13.57 8.85
N LYS A 18 -18.50 -14.64 8.75
CA LYS A 18 -19.80 -14.60 8.07
C LYS A 18 -20.75 -13.59 8.72
N GLN A 19 -20.84 -13.57 10.06
CA GLN A 19 -21.72 -12.62 10.75
C GLN A 19 -21.28 -11.17 10.53
N ILE A 20 -19.98 -10.89 10.55
CA ILE A 20 -19.43 -9.55 10.27
C ILE A 20 -19.76 -9.17 8.82
N PHE A 21 -19.52 -10.08 7.87
CA PHE A 21 -19.77 -9.86 6.45
C PHE A 21 -21.26 -9.53 6.18
N LEU A 22 -22.17 -10.30 6.78
CA LEU A 22 -23.61 -10.09 6.63
C LEU A 22 -24.05 -8.70 7.12
N LYS A 23 -23.46 -8.21 8.21
CA LYS A 23 -23.78 -6.90 8.79
C LYS A 23 -23.17 -5.72 8.03
N GLY A 24 -21.93 -5.86 7.56
CA GLY A 24 -21.12 -4.73 7.08
C GLY A 24 -20.84 -4.70 5.58
N CYS A 25 -20.94 -5.81 4.87
CA CYS A 25 -20.42 -5.94 3.50
C CYS A 25 -21.48 -6.44 2.50
N SER A 26 -22.43 -7.27 2.95
CA SER A 26 -23.35 -8.01 2.08
C SER A 26 -24.28 -7.12 1.24
N THR A 27 -24.62 -5.92 1.71
CA THR A 27 -25.46 -4.97 0.98
C THR A 27 -24.86 -4.60 -0.38
N CYS A 28 -23.53 -4.49 -0.45
CA CYS A 28 -22.84 -4.13 -1.70
C CYS A 28 -22.28 -5.37 -2.40
N HIS A 29 -21.69 -6.31 -1.64
CA HIS A 29 -20.98 -7.46 -2.21
C HIS A 29 -21.83 -8.73 -2.37
N GLY A 30 -23.13 -8.65 -2.09
CA GLY A 30 -24.04 -9.79 -2.14
C GLY A 30 -23.92 -10.69 -0.90
N LEU A 31 -24.90 -11.56 -0.68
CA LEU A 31 -24.91 -12.47 0.49
C LEU A 31 -23.89 -13.61 0.34
N ASN A 32 -23.50 -13.94 -0.90
CA ASN A 32 -22.65 -15.05 -1.30
C ASN A 32 -21.39 -14.58 -2.05
N LEU A 33 -20.95 -13.33 -1.85
CA LEU A 33 -19.78 -12.72 -2.51
C LEU A 33 -19.94 -12.45 -4.01
N GLU A 34 -21.14 -12.59 -4.56
CA GLU A 34 -21.44 -12.46 -5.98
C GLU A 34 -21.30 -11.02 -6.53
N GLY A 35 -21.21 -10.03 -5.64
CA GLY A 35 -21.15 -8.62 -6.02
C GLY A 35 -22.53 -8.06 -6.38
N SER A 36 -22.54 -6.82 -6.83
CA SER A 36 -23.75 -6.12 -7.30
C SER A 36 -23.39 -5.08 -8.37
N ALA A 37 -24.36 -4.30 -8.82
CA ALA A 37 -24.10 -3.19 -9.74
C ALA A 37 -23.17 -2.11 -9.18
N ILE A 38 -23.05 -2.00 -7.85
CA ILE A 38 -22.29 -0.95 -7.17
C ILE A 38 -20.97 -1.43 -6.55
N ALA A 39 -20.73 -2.74 -6.49
CA ALA A 39 -19.49 -3.30 -5.97
C ALA A 39 -19.13 -4.63 -6.64
N PRO A 40 -17.82 -4.91 -6.83
CA PRO A 40 -17.38 -6.12 -7.52
C PRO A 40 -17.68 -7.38 -6.71
N SER A 41 -17.66 -8.53 -7.39
CA SER A 41 -17.63 -9.82 -6.74
C SER A 41 -16.36 -9.98 -5.90
N LEU A 42 -16.49 -10.66 -4.76
CA LEU A 42 -15.37 -11.06 -3.91
C LEU A 42 -14.98 -12.53 -4.11
N ILE A 43 -15.56 -13.20 -5.10
CA ILE A 43 -15.19 -14.58 -5.44
C ILE A 43 -13.77 -14.58 -6.02
N GLY A 44 -12.86 -15.33 -5.39
CA GLY A 44 -11.49 -15.53 -5.87
C GLY A 44 -10.51 -14.41 -5.53
N VAL A 45 -10.94 -13.35 -4.83
CA VAL A 45 -10.05 -12.23 -4.44
C VAL A 45 -9.03 -12.65 -3.36
N GLY A 46 -9.34 -13.70 -2.59
CA GLY A 46 -8.46 -14.26 -1.57
C GLY A 46 -8.42 -13.52 -0.24
N ALA A 47 -7.86 -14.18 0.77
CA ALA A 47 -7.74 -13.65 2.14
C ALA A 47 -6.83 -12.41 2.19
N ALA A 48 -5.75 -12.37 1.39
CA ALA A 48 -4.83 -11.23 1.33
C ALA A 48 -5.52 -9.93 0.87
N SER A 49 -6.48 -10.02 -0.04
CA SER A 49 -7.22 -8.84 -0.52
C SER A 49 -8.13 -8.29 0.58
N VAL A 50 -8.75 -9.17 1.36
CA VAL A 50 -9.56 -8.77 2.52
C VAL A 50 -8.70 -8.14 3.61
N ASP A 51 -7.59 -8.77 3.99
CA ASP A 51 -6.66 -8.23 4.99
C ASP A 51 -6.12 -6.86 4.56
N PHE A 52 -5.69 -6.73 3.30
CA PHE A 52 -5.22 -5.46 2.78
C PHE A 52 -6.32 -4.39 2.74
N GLN A 53 -7.47 -4.66 2.13
CA GLN A 53 -8.50 -3.64 1.94
C GLN A 53 -9.15 -3.24 3.26
N VAL A 54 -9.45 -4.20 4.14
CA VAL A 54 -10.14 -3.93 5.41
C VAL A 54 -9.15 -3.50 6.49
N GLY A 55 -7.99 -4.17 6.61
CA GLY A 55 -6.96 -3.86 7.60
C GLY A 55 -6.26 -2.52 7.36
N THR A 56 -6.14 -2.07 6.10
CA THR A 56 -5.71 -0.69 5.82
C THR A 56 -6.84 0.34 5.92
N GLY A 57 -8.05 -0.10 6.24
CA GLY A 57 -9.23 0.77 6.39
C GLY A 57 -9.83 1.27 5.07
N ARG A 58 -9.37 0.84 3.90
CA ARG A 58 -10.00 1.22 2.61
C ARG A 58 -11.45 0.74 2.54
N MET A 59 -11.69 -0.47 3.00
CA MET A 59 -13.01 -1.06 3.18
C MET A 59 -13.41 -1.08 4.67
N PRO A 60 -14.70 -0.88 5.00
CA PRO A 60 -15.82 -0.57 4.09
C PRO A 60 -15.71 0.83 3.48
N VAL A 61 -16.17 1.02 2.23
CA VAL A 61 -16.07 2.34 1.55
C VAL A 61 -16.91 3.40 2.27
N ALA A 62 -16.29 4.55 2.56
CA ALA A 62 -16.99 5.71 3.13
C ALA A 62 -17.42 6.72 2.07
N ASP A 63 -16.63 6.85 1.00
CA ASP A 63 -16.86 7.75 -0.13
C ASP A 63 -16.61 7.01 -1.44
N MET A 64 -17.55 7.10 -2.38
CA MET A 64 -17.48 6.51 -3.71
C MET A 64 -16.73 7.43 -4.68
N SER A 65 -15.55 7.90 -4.24
CA SER A 65 -14.64 8.72 -5.03
C SER A 65 -13.97 7.90 -6.15
N THR A 66 -13.25 8.59 -7.04
CA THR A 66 -12.51 7.97 -8.16
C THR A 66 -11.50 6.89 -7.73
N GLN A 67 -11.03 6.99 -6.48
CA GLN A 67 -10.13 6.04 -5.83
C GLN A 67 -10.47 5.93 -4.34
N ILE A 68 -10.46 4.73 -3.79
CA ILE A 68 -10.73 4.49 -2.37
C ILE A 68 -9.46 4.83 -1.58
N SER A 69 -9.55 5.84 -0.72
CA SER A 69 -8.45 6.28 0.15
C SER A 69 -8.32 5.42 1.40
N ARG A 70 -7.13 5.44 2.00
CA ARG A 70 -6.89 4.89 3.34
C ARG A 70 -7.62 5.76 4.37
N LYS A 71 -8.22 5.12 5.37
CA LYS A 71 -8.77 5.76 6.57
C LYS A 71 -8.47 4.87 7.79
N ASP A 72 -8.90 5.32 8.96
CA ASP A 72 -8.80 4.51 10.16
C ASP A 72 -9.61 3.22 10.00
N PRO A 73 -9.02 2.04 10.29
CA PRO A 73 -9.72 0.77 10.20
C PRO A 73 -10.96 0.74 11.09
N VAL A 74 -12.07 0.26 10.55
CA VAL A 74 -13.34 0.09 11.28
C VAL A 74 -13.33 -1.19 12.12
N TYR A 75 -12.63 -2.22 11.63
CA TYR A 75 -12.52 -3.53 12.24
C TYR A 75 -11.14 -3.73 12.85
N ASN A 76 -11.06 -4.49 13.93
CA ASN A 76 -9.79 -4.90 14.52
C ASN A 76 -9.13 -6.07 13.77
N GLU A 77 -7.92 -6.45 14.18
CA GLU A 77 -7.15 -7.50 13.50
C GLU A 77 -7.85 -8.87 13.54
N GLU A 78 -8.50 -9.23 14.65
CA GLU A 78 -9.24 -10.49 14.78
C GLU A 78 -10.45 -10.57 13.85
N GLU A 79 -11.21 -9.48 13.77
CA GLU A 79 -12.38 -9.34 12.88
C GLU A 79 -11.97 -9.38 11.40
N VAL A 80 -10.87 -8.72 11.05
CA VAL A 80 -10.29 -8.77 9.69
C VAL A 80 -9.87 -10.19 9.34
N ALA A 81 -9.18 -10.88 10.25
CA ALA A 81 -8.78 -12.28 10.05
C ALA A 81 -10.00 -13.21 9.89
N ALA A 82 -11.05 -12.99 10.66
CA ALA A 82 -12.31 -13.74 10.54
C ALA A 82 -13.00 -13.49 9.19
N LEU A 83 -13.12 -12.23 8.76
CA LEU A 83 -13.64 -11.86 7.44
C LEU A 83 -12.82 -12.50 6.31
N ALA A 84 -11.49 -12.45 6.39
CA ALA A 84 -10.59 -13.02 5.41
C ALA A 84 -10.73 -14.55 5.33
N ALA A 85 -10.87 -15.22 6.48
CA ALA A 85 -11.12 -16.66 6.57
C ALA A 85 -12.48 -17.04 5.95
N TYR A 86 -13.54 -16.26 6.20
CA TYR A 86 -14.85 -16.48 5.59
C TYR A 86 -14.81 -16.35 4.07
N VAL A 87 -14.25 -15.25 3.54
CA VAL A 87 -14.15 -15.04 2.09
C VAL A 87 -13.35 -16.16 1.42
N ALA A 88 -12.20 -16.53 1.99
CA ALA A 88 -11.36 -17.61 1.47
C ALA A 88 -12.01 -19.00 1.56
N SER A 89 -12.98 -19.21 2.47
CA SER A 89 -13.71 -20.46 2.59
C SER A 89 -14.70 -20.71 1.45
N LEU A 90 -15.24 -19.64 0.86
CA LEU A 90 -16.19 -19.71 -0.26
C LEU A 90 -15.48 -19.76 -1.62
N ALA A 91 -14.39 -18.99 -1.77
CA ALA A 91 -13.61 -18.96 -3.00
C ALA A 91 -12.13 -18.65 -2.69
N PRO A 92 -11.25 -19.65 -2.80
CA PRO A 92 -9.82 -19.45 -2.55
C PRO A 92 -9.20 -18.44 -3.52
N GLY A 93 -8.23 -17.69 -3.03
CA GLY A 93 -7.39 -16.77 -3.80
C GLY A 93 -6.05 -16.58 -3.07
N PRO A 94 -5.30 -15.49 -3.34
CA PRO A 94 -4.07 -15.20 -2.62
C PRO A 94 -4.27 -15.22 -1.09
N ALA A 95 -3.44 -16.00 -0.40
CA ALA A 95 -3.46 -16.10 1.06
C ALA A 95 -2.66 -14.96 1.70
N ILE A 96 -3.04 -14.59 2.93
CA ILE A 96 -2.27 -13.65 3.76
C ILE A 96 -0.84 -14.22 3.91
N PRO A 97 0.22 -13.42 3.67
CA PRO A 97 1.60 -13.89 3.77
C PRO A 97 1.91 -14.32 5.22
N THR A 98 2.56 -15.48 5.35
CA THR A 98 2.99 -15.99 6.65
C THR A 98 4.21 -15.24 7.19
N ASP A 99 4.48 -15.33 8.50
CA ASP A 99 5.70 -14.80 9.13
C ASP A 99 6.97 -15.23 8.37
N ALA A 100 7.00 -16.46 7.86
CA ALA A 100 8.12 -16.98 7.07
C ALA A 100 8.31 -16.21 5.74
N GLN A 101 7.21 -15.83 5.09
CA GLN A 101 7.15 -15.06 3.84
C GLN A 101 7.28 -13.55 4.06
N LEU A 102 7.56 -13.10 5.29
CA LEU A 102 7.78 -11.70 5.63
C LEU A 102 9.17 -11.43 6.22
N ASN A 103 10.08 -12.42 6.22
CA ASN A 103 11.46 -12.27 6.71
C ASN A 103 12.38 -11.52 5.72
N TYR A 104 11.93 -10.36 5.23
CA TYR A 104 12.64 -9.57 4.23
C TYR A 104 14.04 -9.13 4.69
N GLU A 105 14.25 -8.94 6.00
CA GLU A 105 15.55 -8.52 6.53
C GLU A 105 16.64 -9.54 6.26
N ARG A 106 16.32 -10.83 6.45
CA ARG A 106 17.25 -11.94 6.24
C ARG A 106 17.34 -12.32 4.77
N ASP A 107 16.20 -12.46 4.11
CA ASP A 107 16.10 -13.15 2.82
C ASP A 107 16.09 -12.20 1.63
N GLY A 108 15.75 -10.92 1.82
CA GLY A 108 15.74 -9.93 0.75
C GLY A 108 17.12 -9.33 0.44
N SER A 109 17.29 -8.84 -0.79
CA SER A 109 18.45 -8.07 -1.25
C SER A 109 18.05 -6.63 -1.57
N THR A 110 18.65 -5.65 -0.90
CA THR A 110 18.37 -4.22 -1.14
C THR A 110 18.77 -3.78 -2.54
N ALA A 111 19.87 -4.33 -3.09
CA ALA A 111 20.35 -3.98 -4.42
C ALA A 111 19.40 -4.47 -5.52
N GLU A 112 19.03 -5.75 -5.44
CA GLU A 112 18.05 -6.38 -6.35
C GLU A 112 16.67 -5.72 -6.20
N GLY A 113 16.23 -5.51 -4.97
CA GLY A 113 14.96 -4.82 -4.68
C GLY A 113 14.88 -3.43 -5.29
N GLY A 114 15.99 -2.68 -5.29
CA GLY A 114 16.05 -1.37 -5.93
C GLY A 114 15.99 -1.42 -7.45
N GLU A 115 16.57 -2.45 -8.07
CA GLU A 115 16.41 -2.68 -9.51
C GLU A 115 14.97 -3.06 -9.86
N LEU A 116 14.42 -4.05 -9.17
CA LEU A 116 13.03 -4.48 -9.33
C LEU A 116 12.05 -3.32 -9.15
N PHE A 117 12.23 -2.52 -8.10
CA PHE A 117 11.37 -1.38 -7.83
C PHE A 117 11.45 -0.32 -8.92
N ARG A 118 12.65 0.04 -9.39
CA ARG A 118 12.82 1.01 -10.48
C ARG A 118 12.17 0.54 -11.79
N ASN A 119 12.27 -0.76 -12.07
CA ASN A 119 11.75 -1.34 -13.30
C ASN A 119 10.23 -1.57 -13.28
N ASN A 120 9.64 -1.79 -12.10
CA ASN A 120 8.24 -2.24 -11.99
C ASN A 120 7.30 -1.28 -11.23
N CYS A 121 7.82 -0.43 -10.34
CA CYS A 121 7.02 0.30 -9.36
C CYS A 121 7.23 1.82 -9.41
N ALA A 122 8.46 2.27 -9.66
CA ALA A 122 8.84 3.69 -9.58
C ALA A 122 8.09 4.59 -10.57
N MET A 123 7.61 4.04 -11.69
CA MET A 123 6.77 4.77 -12.66
C MET A 123 5.49 5.32 -12.02
N CYS A 124 4.96 4.63 -11.01
CA CYS A 124 3.77 5.06 -10.29
C CYS A 124 4.12 5.65 -8.93
N HIS A 125 4.97 4.96 -8.16
CA HIS A 125 5.24 5.30 -6.75
C HIS A 125 6.41 6.26 -6.53
N ASN A 126 6.97 6.86 -7.59
CA ASN A 126 8.20 7.66 -7.55
C ASN A 126 9.45 6.83 -7.15
N PHE A 127 10.63 7.25 -7.58
CA PHE A 127 11.89 6.54 -7.31
C PHE A 127 12.20 6.34 -5.81
N ALA A 128 11.70 7.24 -4.95
CA ALA A 128 11.86 7.18 -3.50
C ALA A 128 10.59 6.67 -2.79
N GLY A 129 9.64 6.07 -3.50
CA GLY A 129 8.43 5.50 -2.92
C GLY A 129 7.43 6.53 -2.38
N GLN A 130 7.52 7.80 -2.78
CA GLN A 130 6.68 8.89 -2.26
C GLN A 130 5.26 8.93 -2.85
N GLY A 131 4.98 8.13 -3.88
CA GLY A 131 3.73 8.17 -4.62
C GLY A 131 3.79 9.09 -5.83
N GLY A 132 2.66 9.21 -6.53
CA GLY A 132 2.58 9.97 -7.77
C GLY A 132 1.16 10.11 -8.29
N ALA A 133 0.91 11.12 -9.13
CA ALA A 133 -0.39 11.29 -9.77
C ALA A 133 -0.59 10.23 -10.87
N LEU A 134 -1.81 9.72 -10.99
CA LEU A 134 -2.24 8.82 -12.06
C LEU A 134 -3.36 9.50 -12.88
N THR A 135 -3.79 8.84 -13.94
CA THR A 135 -4.86 9.33 -14.81
C THR A 135 -6.21 9.33 -14.08
N GLN A 136 -7.16 10.15 -14.57
CA GLN A 136 -8.54 10.20 -14.07
C GLN A 136 -8.67 10.53 -12.56
N GLY A 137 -7.78 11.40 -12.06
CA GLY A 137 -7.81 11.85 -10.66
C GLY A 137 -7.40 10.78 -9.64
N LYS A 138 -6.82 9.66 -10.10
CA LYS A 138 -6.22 8.64 -9.25
C LYS A 138 -4.78 9.02 -8.88
N TYR A 139 -4.21 8.33 -7.91
CA TYR A 139 -2.84 8.50 -7.45
C TYR A 139 -2.27 7.19 -6.91
N ALA A 140 -0.97 7.02 -7.05
CA ALA A 140 -0.21 6.02 -6.32
C ALA A 140 0.09 6.57 -4.92
N PRO A 141 -0.30 5.88 -3.84
CA PRO A 141 0.01 6.33 -2.48
C PRO A 141 1.50 6.23 -2.18
N THR A 142 1.96 6.97 -1.17
CA THR A 142 3.28 6.77 -0.59
C THR A 142 3.41 5.36 -0.01
N LEU A 143 4.61 4.79 -0.10
CA LEU A 143 4.98 3.50 0.46
C LEU A 143 5.69 3.63 1.80
N MET A 144 5.95 4.86 2.24
CA MET A 144 6.59 5.14 3.53
C MET A 144 5.60 4.90 4.67
N GLY A 145 6.05 4.27 5.76
CA GLY A 145 5.21 3.95 6.92
C GLY A 145 4.17 2.87 6.66
N VAL A 146 4.32 2.07 5.59
CA VAL A 146 3.43 0.94 5.28
C VAL A 146 4.01 -0.35 5.83
N GLU A 147 3.20 -1.12 6.56
CA GLU A 147 3.63 -2.42 7.10
C GLU A 147 4.08 -3.40 6.00
N PRO A 148 5.17 -4.17 6.20
CA PRO A 148 5.67 -5.15 5.22
C PRO A 148 4.60 -6.12 4.72
N LYS A 149 3.71 -6.56 5.62
CA LYS A 149 2.56 -7.42 5.29
C LYS A 149 1.71 -6.79 4.18
N HIS A 150 1.32 -5.54 4.35
CA HIS A 150 0.45 -4.84 3.40
C HIS A 150 1.16 -4.49 2.09
N ILE A 151 2.48 -4.30 2.09
CA ILE A 151 3.26 -4.16 0.85
C ILE A 151 3.20 -5.48 0.06
N TYR A 152 3.43 -6.61 0.72
CA TYR A 152 3.36 -7.93 0.09
C TYR A 152 1.96 -8.19 -0.47
N GLU A 153 0.91 -7.92 0.32
CA GLU A 153 -0.49 -8.10 -0.10
C GLU A 153 -0.85 -7.21 -1.28
N ALA A 154 -0.40 -5.95 -1.30
CA ALA A 154 -0.60 -5.06 -2.44
C ALA A 154 0.03 -5.62 -3.72
N LEU A 155 1.23 -6.20 -3.64
CA LEU A 155 1.89 -6.83 -4.77
C LEU A 155 1.07 -8.01 -5.31
N VAL A 156 0.59 -8.90 -4.45
CA VAL A 156 -0.14 -10.11 -4.89
C VAL A 156 -1.60 -9.88 -5.25
N THR A 157 -2.21 -8.79 -4.78
CA THR A 157 -3.64 -8.50 -5.01
C THR A 157 -3.88 -7.42 -6.07
N GLY A 158 -2.90 -6.56 -6.35
CA GLY A 158 -3.04 -5.47 -7.32
C GLY A 158 -4.20 -4.53 -6.99
N PRO A 159 -4.16 -3.80 -5.86
CA PRO A 159 -5.28 -2.99 -5.43
C PRO A 159 -5.57 -1.83 -6.38
N GLN A 160 -6.84 -1.69 -6.74
CA GLN A 160 -7.38 -0.60 -7.56
C GLN A 160 -6.73 -0.51 -8.95
N SER A 161 -5.83 0.44 -9.18
CA SER A 161 -5.14 0.62 -10.47
C SER A 161 -3.74 0.00 -10.50
N MET A 162 -3.30 -0.60 -9.38
CA MET A 162 -2.02 -1.29 -9.32
C MET A 162 -2.13 -2.67 -10.02
N PRO A 163 -1.20 -3.04 -10.91
CA PRO A 163 -1.21 -4.36 -11.52
C PRO A 163 -0.92 -5.47 -10.49
N VAL A 164 -1.38 -6.68 -10.78
CA VAL A 164 -1.12 -7.87 -9.95
C VAL A 164 0.28 -8.42 -10.26
N PHE A 165 1.13 -8.50 -9.25
CA PHE A 165 2.44 -9.15 -9.31
C PHE A 165 2.35 -10.56 -8.72
N SER A 166 1.83 -11.49 -9.53
CA SER A 166 1.76 -12.91 -9.18
C SER A 166 3.15 -13.53 -8.97
N ASP A 167 3.24 -14.72 -8.37
CA ASP A 167 4.51 -15.44 -8.18
C ASP A 167 5.21 -15.83 -9.50
N LYS A 168 4.52 -15.69 -10.65
CA LYS A 168 5.11 -15.85 -11.99
C LYS A 168 5.76 -14.58 -12.52
N THR A 169 5.42 -13.43 -11.94
CA THR A 169 5.89 -12.10 -12.36
C THR A 169 6.97 -11.58 -11.40
N LEU A 170 6.75 -11.73 -10.10
CA LEU A 170 7.74 -11.53 -9.06
C LEU A 170 7.69 -12.72 -8.11
N THR A 171 8.80 -13.43 -7.95
CA THR A 171 8.90 -14.56 -7.02
C THR A 171 8.71 -14.07 -5.57
N PRO A 172 8.38 -14.97 -4.62
CA PRO A 172 8.34 -14.62 -3.20
C PRO A 172 9.64 -13.96 -2.70
N GLU A 173 10.80 -14.43 -3.15
CA GLU A 173 12.10 -13.87 -2.80
C GLU A 173 12.29 -12.46 -3.38
N GLU A 174 11.91 -12.25 -4.64
CA GLU A 174 11.96 -10.93 -5.28
C GLU A 174 11.03 -9.91 -4.58
N LYS A 175 9.85 -10.36 -4.11
CA LYS A 175 8.94 -9.52 -3.30
C LYS A 175 9.59 -9.11 -1.97
N LEU A 176 10.31 -10.03 -1.32
CA LEU A 176 11.08 -9.71 -0.11
C LEU A 176 12.19 -8.70 -0.40
N SER A 177 12.91 -8.84 -1.52
CA SER A 177 13.90 -7.87 -1.98
C SER A 177 13.28 -6.48 -2.17
N VAL A 178 12.12 -6.38 -2.83
CA VAL A 178 11.38 -5.12 -3.00
C VAL A 178 10.98 -4.51 -1.65
N ILE A 179 10.42 -5.30 -0.73
CA ILE A 179 10.05 -4.83 0.62
C ILE A 179 11.29 -4.33 1.38
N LYS A 180 12.40 -5.07 1.33
CA LYS A 180 13.66 -4.66 1.96
C LYS A 180 14.18 -3.35 1.41
N TRP A 181 14.09 -3.15 0.09
CA TRP A 181 14.46 -1.88 -0.53
C TRP A 181 13.56 -0.72 -0.07
N ILE A 182 12.23 -0.91 -0.02
CA ILE A 182 11.29 0.13 0.46
C ILE A 182 11.64 0.50 1.90
N LYS A 183 11.87 -0.49 2.77
CA LYS A 183 12.22 -0.27 4.18
C LYS A 183 13.60 0.37 4.36
N ALA A 184 14.56 0.05 3.51
CA ALA A 184 15.83 0.75 3.48
C ALA A 184 15.68 2.22 3.07
N ALA A 185 14.87 2.50 2.04
CA ALA A 185 14.60 3.87 1.58
C ALA A 185 13.84 4.70 2.64
N GLU A 186 12.94 4.08 3.38
CA GLU A 186 12.22 4.69 4.51
C GLU A 186 13.16 5.06 5.67
N ALA A 187 14.12 4.19 5.98
CA ALA A 187 15.09 4.40 7.06
C ALA A 187 16.30 5.28 6.66
N GLU A 188 16.46 5.60 5.37
CA GLU A 188 17.64 6.30 4.88
C GLU A 188 17.69 7.75 5.40
N PRO A 189 18.76 8.14 6.11
CA PRO A 189 18.88 9.49 6.66
C PRO A 189 19.00 10.55 5.57
N ASN A 190 18.64 11.77 5.92
CA ASN A 190 18.69 12.91 5.01
C ASN A 190 20.14 13.37 4.83
N LEU A 191 20.83 12.83 3.83
CA LEU A 191 22.19 13.23 3.46
C LEU A 191 22.12 14.50 2.59
N GLY A 192 22.73 15.60 3.05
CA GLY A 192 22.87 16.82 2.26
C GLY A 192 21.80 17.90 2.49
N GLY A 193 20.97 17.80 3.53
CA GLY A 193 20.06 18.86 3.97
C GLY A 193 18.58 18.46 3.94
N ALA A 194 17.70 19.45 3.79
CA ALA A 194 16.25 19.21 3.76
C ALA A 194 15.85 18.45 2.49
N THR A 195 15.03 17.40 2.64
CA THR A 195 14.69 16.48 1.54
C THR A 195 13.64 16.96 0.58
N MET A 196 12.92 18.03 0.92
CA MET A 196 11.84 18.56 0.08
C MET A 196 10.80 17.51 -0.33
N GLY A 197 10.52 16.59 0.61
CA GLY A 197 9.59 15.47 0.42
C GLY A 197 10.12 14.34 -0.48
N ARG A 198 11.39 14.36 -0.90
CA ARG A 198 12.03 13.37 -1.79
C ARG A 198 11.28 13.18 -3.13
N VAL A 199 10.49 14.17 -3.55
CA VAL A 199 9.71 14.14 -4.79
C VAL A 199 10.60 14.45 -6.01
N GLY A 200 11.65 15.26 -5.81
CA GLY A 200 12.68 15.58 -6.79
C GLY A 200 12.65 17.05 -7.25
N PRO A 201 13.00 17.34 -8.51
CA PRO A 201 13.41 18.68 -8.94
C PRO A 201 12.30 19.73 -8.92
N VAL A 202 11.03 19.33 -8.88
CA VAL A 202 9.90 20.28 -8.88
C VAL A 202 9.81 21.03 -7.55
N THR A 203 9.84 20.29 -6.42
CA THR A 203 9.78 20.90 -5.07
C THR A 203 11.07 21.66 -4.75
N GLU A 204 12.21 21.12 -5.16
CA GLU A 204 13.51 21.77 -5.04
C GLU A 204 13.56 23.06 -5.87
N GLY A 205 13.11 23.00 -7.13
CA GLY A 205 13.06 24.16 -8.02
C GLY A 205 12.15 25.27 -7.50
N LEU A 206 10.99 24.92 -6.92
CA LEU A 206 10.10 25.90 -6.30
C LEU A 206 10.77 26.64 -5.15
N LEU A 207 11.53 25.94 -4.30
CA LEU A 207 12.29 26.60 -3.24
C LEU A 207 13.40 27.48 -3.77
N VAL A 208 14.18 26.99 -4.73
CA VAL A 208 15.25 27.79 -5.35
C VAL A 208 14.65 29.05 -5.98
N TRP A 209 13.47 28.96 -6.56
CA TRP A 209 12.79 30.10 -7.15
C TRP A 209 12.29 31.09 -6.09
N ILE A 210 11.60 30.62 -5.04
CA ILE A 210 11.04 31.52 -4.00
C ILE A 210 12.14 32.08 -3.10
N LEU A 211 12.96 31.22 -2.51
CA LEU A 211 13.98 31.62 -1.53
C LEU A 211 15.28 32.02 -2.20
N GLY A 212 15.78 31.22 -3.15
CA GLY A 212 17.05 31.50 -3.82
C GLY A 212 17.00 32.81 -4.61
N LEU A 213 16.10 32.90 -5.60
CA LEU A 213 15.96 34.12 -6.40
C LEU A 213 15.39 35.28 -5.58
N GLY A 214 14.45 35.02 -4.65
CA GLY A 214 13.92 36.05 -3.76
C GLY A 214 14.99 36.74 -2.93
N ILE A 215 15.92 35.99 -2.34
CA ILE A 215 17.06 36.52 -1.59
C ILE A 215 18.01 37.32 -2.51
N LEU A 216 18.32 36.78 -3.70
CA LEU A 216 19.20 37.48 -4.65
C LEU A 216 18.61 38.82 -5.09
N ILE A 217 17.31 38.88 -5.37
CA ILE A 217 16.59 40.12 -5.72
C ILE A 217 16.62 41.09 -4.54
N ALA A 218 16.34 40.62 -3.32
CA ALA A 218 16.37 41.47 -2.12
C ALA A 218 17.76 42.08 -1.88
N VAL A 219 18.82 41.30 -2.06
CA VAL A 219 20.21 41.79 -1.95
C VAL A 219 20.51 42.82 -3.04
N ALA A 220 20.09 42.58 -4.29
CA ALA A 220 20.29 43.53 -5.38
C ALA A 220 19.60 44.87 -5.11
N VAL A 221 18.34 44.84 -4.64
CA VAL A 221 17.58 46.05 -4.25
C VAL A 221 18.25 46.77 -3.07
N TRP A 222 18.70 46.03 -2.06
CA TRP A 222 19.39 46.59 -0.90
C TRP A 222 20.72 47.27 -1.27
N LEU A 223 21.53 46.64 -2.13
CA LEU A 223 22.77 47.25 -2.63
C LEU A 223 22.48 48.52 -3.44
N THR A 224 21.46 48.49 -4.31
CA THR A 224 21.11 49.64 -5.15
C THR A 224 20.56 50.81 -4.32
N THR A 225 19.81 50.53 -3.25
CA THR A 225 19.28 51.57 -2.34
C THR A 225 20.35 52.19 -1.45
N ARG A 226 21.42 51.46 -1.11
CA ARG A 226 22.60 52.01 -0.39
C ARG A 226 23.59 52.76 -1.28
N ALA A 227 23.58 52.50 -2.59
CA ALA A 227 24.46 53.16 -3.55
C ALA A 227 23.97 54.56 -3.98
N ARG A 228 22.76 54.94 -3.57
CA ARG A 228 22.25 56.32 -3.61
C ARG A 228 22.52 57.01 -2.29
#